data_AF-A0A1V2YKE9-F1
#
_entry.id   AF-A0A1V2YKE9-F1
#
_cell.length_a   1.000
_cell.length_b   1.000
_cell.length_c   1.000
_cell.angle_alpha   90.00
_cell.angle_beta   90.00
_cell.angle_gamma   90.00
#
_symmetry.space_group_name_H-M   'P 1'
#
loop_
_entity.id
_entity.type
_entity.pdbx_description
1 polymer ?
#
loop_
_entity_poly.entity_id
_entity_poly.type
_entity_poly.pdbx_seq_one_letter_code
_entity_poly.pdbx_strand_id
1 'polypeptide(L)'
;MENQVFTIKDASALLDIEPYVLRYYEKELNLKILRNSQGHRVYSSDNLDMLNKIKQLREQGMELKALKNQIREVGCDTLKSLEESVITISPKQINSVVLKSDMLDKLSSDSDIAEEVKKDAFLHLIKETIDSSIRTSQEGIKEKLKDEVMALSYEATTEMKQEMVEYVDEKVSDLQQQVIATRVDEEHYRKLDETIREMQRLKKELAELNEKTPKNKKSMWDSIFPKKSTPKKEEENSVSL
;
A
#
# COMPACT_ATOMS: atom_id res chain seq x y z
N MET A 1 -14.40 -7.18 -18.58
CA MET A 1 -14.06 -6.77 -19.96
C MET A 1 -13.21 -7.88 -20.53
N GLU A 2 -13.57 -8.40 -21.71
CA GLU A 2 -12.86 -9.52 -22.35
C GLU A 2 -11.44 -9.09 -22.71
N ASN A 3 -10.43 -9.84 -22.26
CA ASN A 3 -9.05 -9.63 -22.70
C ASN A 3 -8.91 -10.10 -24.16
N GLN A 4 -9.36 -9.25 -25.08
CA GLN A 4 -9.29 -9.52 -26.51
C GLN A 4 -7.81 -9.56 -26.92
N VAL A 5 -7.40 -10.71 -27.47
CA VAL A 5 -6.05 -10.92 -28.00
C VAL A 5 -6.07 -10.71 -29.51
N PHE A 6 -5.09 -9.94 -29.99
CA PHE A 6 -4.96 -9.56 -31.39
C PHE A 6 -3.74 -10.25 -31.99
N THR A 7 -3.87 -10.75 -33.21
CA THR A 7 -2.71 -11.25 -33.97
C THR A 7 -1.92 -10.08 -34.55
N ILE A 8 -0.69 -10.33 -35.01
CA ILE A 8 0.11 -9.29 -35.67
C ILE A 8 -0.58 -8.67 -36.90
N LYS A 9 -1.45 -9.42 -37.58
CA LYS A 9 -2.23 -8.93 -38.72
C LYS A 9 -3.32 -7.97 -38.25
N ASP A 10 -4.02 -8.33 -37.19
CA ASP A 10 -5.09 -7.49 -36.62
C ASP A 10 -4.50 -6.20 -36.04
N ALA A 11 -3.38 -6.31 -35.30
CA ALA A 11 -2.66 -5.16 -34.76
C ALA A 11 -2.17 -4.21 -35.86
N SER A 12 -1.67 -4.77 -36.97
CA SER A 12 -1.22 -4.00 -38.14
C SER A 12 -2.35 -3.23 -38.79
N ALA A 13 -3.52 -3.85 -38.94
CA ALA A 13 -4.71 -3.21 -39.50
C ALA A 13 -5.29 -2.12 -38.59
N LEU A 14 -5.28 -2.34 -37.26
CA LEU A 14 -5.81 -1.39 -36.29
C LEU A 14 -4.94 -0.13 -36.15
N LEU A 15 -3.62 -0.31 -36.15
CA LEU A 15 -2.67 0.79 -35.94
C LEU A 15 -2.23 1.46 -37.25
N ASP A 16 -2.58 0.88 -38.40
CA ASP A 16 -2.06 1.28 -39.71
C ASP A 16 -0.53 1.34 -39.70
N ILE A 17 0.08 0.20 -39.32
CA ILE A 17 1.52 0.00 -39.24
C ILE A 17 1.85 -1.35 -39.89
N GLU A 18 2.89 -1.42 -40.70
CA GLU A 18 3.27 -2.68 -41.35
C GLU A 18 3.73 -3.73 -40.32
N PRO A 19 3.43 -5.04 -40.53
CA PRO A 19 3.78 -6.09 -39.57
C PRO A 19 5.27 -6.17 -39.25
N TYR A 20 6.15 -5.81 -40.20
CA TYR A 20 7.59 -5.80 -39.95
C TYR A 20 8.00 -4.67 -39.01
N VAL A 21 7.33 -3.52 -39.07
CA VAL A 21 7.61 -2.36 -38.21
C VAL A 21 7.23 -2.67 -36.76
N LEU A 22 6.13 -3.38 -36.53
CA LEU A 22 5.76 -3.85 -35.20
C LEU A 22 6.82 -4.78 -34.59
N ARG A 23 7.39 -5.68 -35.41
CA ARG A 23 8.52 -6.55 -34.98
C ARG A 23 9.78 -5.74 -34.73
N TYR A 24 10.01 -4.71 -35.53
CA TYR A 24 11.15 -3.81 -35.38
C TYR A 24 11.06 -3.02 -34.07
N TYR A 25 9.89 -2.46 -33.75
CA TYR A 25 9.67 -1.73 -32.51
C TYR A 25 9.83 -2.61 -31.27
N GLU A 26 9.31 -3.83 -31.29
CA GLU A 26 9.54 -4.81 -30.23
C GLU A 26 11.05 -5.02 -29.98
N LYS A 27 11.83 -5.20 -31.05
CA LYS A 27 13.28 -5.44 -30.96
C LYS A 27 14.04 -4.21 -30.46
N GLU A 28 13.75 -3.03 -31.00
CA GLU A 28 14.46 -1.80 -30.67
C GLU A 28 14.17 -1.34 -29.23
N LEU A 29 12.89 -1.34 -28.85
CA LEU A 29 12.41 -0.89 -27.55
C LEU A 29 12.43 -2.01 -26.50
N ASN A 30 12.77 -3.23 -26.91
CA ASN A 30 12.88 -4.41 -26.05
C ASN A 30 11.57 -4.73 -25.29
N LEU A 31 10.44 -4.60 -25.99
CA LEU A 31 9.10 -4.81 -25.43
C LEU A 31 8.84 -6.29 -25.16
N LYS A 32 8.17 -6.60 -24.04
CA LYS A 32 7.79 -7.97 -23.65
C LYS A 32 6.45 -8.37 -24.29
N ILE A 33 6.48 -8.76 -25.56
CA ILE A 33 5.28 -9.22 -26.27
C ILE A 33 5.09 -10.73 -26.06
N LEU A 34 3.88 -11.13 -25.66
CA LEU A 34 3.52 -12.53 -25.46
C LEU A 34 3.49 -13.30 -26.77
N ARG A 35 3.69 -14.62 -26.69
CA ARG A 35 3.61 -15.53 -27.84
C ARG A 35 2.56 -16.60 -27.58
N ASN A 36 1.84 -17.00 -28.63
CA ASN A 36 0.92 -18.12 -28.56
C ASN A 36 1.68 -19.47 -28.59
N SER A 37 0.94 -20.57 -28.48
CA SER A 37 1.47 -21.95 -28.55
C SER A 37 2.24 -22.27 -29.84
N GLN A 38 2.00 -21.53 -30.92
CA GLN A 38 2.69 -21.67 -32.20
C GLN A 38 3.90 -20.71 -32.35
N GLY A 39 4.22 -19.93 -31.31
CA GLY A 39 5.32 -18.97 -31.32
C GLY A 39 5.01 -17.66 -32.06
N HIS A 40 3.77 -17.43 -32.48
CA HIS A 40 3.33 -16.17 -33.07
C HIS A 40 3.04 -15.12 -31.99
N ARG A 41 3.38 -13.86 -32.28
CA ARG A 41 3.15 -12.72 -31.37
C ARG A 41 1.67 -12.48 -31.20
N VAL A 42 1.27 -12.28 -29.96
CA VAL A 42 -0.09 -11.90 -29.57
C VAL A 42 -0.05 -10.58 -28.80
N TYR A 43 -0.96 -9.68 -29.16
CA TYR A 43 -1.04 -8.34 -28.61
C TYR A 43 -2.30 -8.26 -27.74
N SER A 44 -2.17 -7.79 -26.50
CA SER A 44 -3.32 -7.38 -25.69
C SER A 44 -3.78 -5.98 -26.10
N SER A 45 -4.95 -5.55 -25.63
CA SER A 45 -5.40 -4.14 -25.75
C SER A 45 -4.30 -3.17 -25.31
N ASP A 46 -3.68 -3.44 -24.16
CA ASP A 46 -2.66 -2.56 -23.56
C ASP A 46 -1.41 -2.46 -24.46
N ASN A 47 -1.08 -3.54 -25.16
CA ASN A 47 0.03 -3.54 -26.12
C ASN A 47 -0.30 -2.69 -27.34
N LEU A 48 -1.56 -2.68 -27.79
CA LEU A 48 -1.99 -1.84 -28.91
C LEU A 48 -1.94 -0.36 -28.53
N ASP A 49 -2.41 0.00 -27.34
CA ASP A 49 -2.37 1.39 -26.86
C ASP A 49 -0.93 1.89 -26.73
N MET A 50 -0.03 1.04 -26.21
CA MET A 50 1.40 1.31 -26.17
C MET A 50 2.01 1.54 -27.55
N LEU A 51 1.71 0.67 -28.50
CA LEU A 51 2.23 0.78 -29.87
C LEU A 51 1.66 1.99 -30.60
N ASN A 52 0.40 2.35 -30.35
CA ASN A 52 -0.21 3.57 -30.86
C ASN A 52 0.51 4.81 -30.32
N LYS A 53 0.83 4.82 -29.02
CA LYS A 53 1.59 5.92 -28.44
C LYS A 53 2.99 6.03 -29.04
N ILE A 54 3.68 4.90 -29.19
CA ILE A 54 5.00 4.87 -29.86
C ILE A 54 4.90 5.42 -31.29
N LYS A 55 3.85 5.07 -32.05
CA LYS A 55 3.59 5.61 -33.39
C LYS A 55 3.47 7.15 -33.35
N GLN A 56 2.63 7.69 -32.48
CA GLN A 56 2.47 9.15 -32.34
C GLN A 56 3.79 9.85 -32.00
N LEU A 57 4.58 9.28 -31.08
CA LEU A 57 5.87 9.85 -30.68
C LEU A 57 6.89 9.81 -31.84
N ARG A 58 6.82 8.78 -32.69
CA ARG A 58 7.64 8.69 -33.92
C ARG A 58 7.22 9.71 -34.96
N GLU A 59 5.92 9.94 -35.14
CA GLU A 59 5.39 10.98 -36.03
C GLU A 59 5.77 12.40 -35.55
N GLN A 60 5.93 12.59 -34.24
CA GLN A 60 6.45 13.82 -33.63
C GLN A 60 7.97 14.02 -33.82
N GLY A 61 8.65 13.08 -34.51
CA GLY A 61 10.08 13.18 -34.82
C GLY A 61 11.01 12.62 -33.74
N MET A 62 10.50 11.91 -32.73
CA MET A 62 11.38 11.29 -31.74
C MET A 62 12.11 10.07 -32.28
N GLU A 63 13.38 9.95 -31.92
CA GLU A 63 14.18 8.77 -32.23
C GLU A 63 13.81 7.58 -31.34
N LEU A 64 13.81 6.36 -31.91
CA LEU A 64 13.57 5.11 -31.18
C LEU A 64 14.53 4.91 -30.00
N LYS A 65 15.77 5.39 -30.11
CA LYS A 65 16.78 5.33 -29.03
C LYS A 65 16.38 6.17 -27.82
N ALA A 66 15.80 7.35 -28.06
CA ALA A 66 15.32 8.22 -26.98
C ALA A 66 14.14 7.56 -26.25
N LEU A 67 13.19 7.01 -27.01
CA LEU A 67 12.07 6.24 -26.46
C LEU A 67 12.52 5.03 -25.64
N LYS A 68 13.54 4.30 -26.12
CA LYS A 68 14.12 3.17 -25.40
C LYS A 68 14.68 3.57 -24.03
N ASN A 69 15.41 4.68 -23.97
CA ASN A 69 15.99 5.16 -22.71
C ASN A 69 14.90 5.53 -21.71
N GLN A 70 13.86 6.22 -22.18
CA GLN A 70 12.72 6.61 -21.35
C GLN A 70 11.93 5.41 -20.83
N ILE A 71 11.70 4.38 -21.66
CA ILE A 71 11.03 3.14 -21.22
C ILE A 71 11.88 2.37 -20.19
N ARG A 72 13.21 2.35 -20.37
CA ARG A 72 14.14 1.64 -19.47
C ARG A 72 14.24 2.31 -18.09
N GLU A 73 14.24 3.64 -18.05
CA GLU A 73 14.38 4.41 -16.81
C GLU A 73 13.15 4.29 -15.90
N VAL A 74 11.96 4.16 -16.49
CA VAL A 74 10.68 4.06 -15.77
C VAL A 74 10.36 2.61 -15.33
N GLY A 75 11.16 1.61 -15.73
CA GLY A 75 10.90 0.21 -15.34
C GLY A 75 9.50 -0.28 -15.73
N CYS A 76 9.01 0.17 -16.89
CA CYS A 76 7.58 0.16 -17.19
C CYS A 76 7.20 -1.07 -18.04
N ASP A 77 6.66 -2.11 -17.40
CA ASP A 77 6.02 -3.24 -18.10
C ASP A 77 4.56 -2.93 -18.50
N THR A 78 3.99 -1.78 -18.10
CA THR A 78 2.62 -1.37 -18.47
C THR A 78 2.47 0.15 -18.36
N LEU A 79 2.17 0.81 -19.48
CA LEU A 79 2.13 2.27 -19.64
C LEU A 79 0.97 2.95 -18.90
N LYS A 80 1.00 2.96 -17.57
CA LYS A 80 0.22 3.92 -16.77
C LYS A 80 1.05 5.16 -16.39
N SER A 81 2.38 5.04 -16.38
CA SER A 81 3.29 6.13 -15.98
C SER A 81 3.84 6.99 -17.15
N LEU A 82 3.46 6.71 -18.40
CA LEU A 82 3.87 7.54 -19.55
C LEU A 82 2.97 8.77 -19.72
N GLU A 83 1.76 8.74 -19.16
CA GLU A 83 0.82 9.85 -19.24
C GLU A 83 1.27 11.05 -18.40
N GLU A 84 1.88 10.81 -17.24
CA GLU A 84 2.41 11.87 -16.37
C GLU A 84 3.73 12.49 -16.86
N SER A 85 4.55 11.75 -17.62
CA SER A 85 5.83 12.28 -18.13
C SER A 85 5.71 12.96 -19.51
N VAL A 86 4.65 12.70 -20.28
CA VAL A 86 4.45 13.29 -21.62
C VAL A 86 3.79 14.69 -21.56
N ILE A 87 3.21 15.10 -20.43
CA ILE A 87 2.65 16.46 -20.28
C ILE A 87 3.75 17.54 -20.17
N THR A 88 4.99 17.17 -19.81
CA THR A 88 6.05 18.16 -19.54
C THR A 88 6.98 18.45 -20.73
N ILE A 89 6.80 17.78 -21.87
CA ILE A 89 7.57 18.09 -23.09
C ILE A 89 6.59 18.37 -24.23
N SER A 90 5.90 19.52 -24.16
CA SER A 90 5.19 20.04 -25.32
C SER A 90 6.19 20.41 -26.43
N PRO A 91 5.90 20.09 -27.70
CA PRO A 91 6.77 20.38 -28.84
C PRO A 91 6.61 21.84 -29.28
N LYS A 92 6.89 22.79 -28.38
CA LYS A 92 6.89 24.23 -28.68
C LYS A 92 8.26 24.88 -28.64
N GLN A 93 9.35 24.11 -28.46
CA GLN A 93 10.71 24.66 -28.35
C GLN A 93 11.75 24.05 -29.31
N ILE A 94 11.32 23.45 -30.42
CA ILE A 94 12.25 23.10 -31.51
C ILE A 94 11.99 23.93 -32.79
N ASN A 95 10.81 24.58 -32.90
CA ASN A 95 10.46 25.42 -34.05
C ASN A 95 10.51 26.94 -33.77
N SER A 96 11.51 27.43 -33.03
CA SER A 96 11.78 28.88 -32.95
C SER A 96 13.15 29.31 -33.49
N VAL A 97 13.88 28.40 -34.15
CA VAL A 97 14.93 28.79 -35.12
C VAL A 97 14.26 29.00 -36.49
N VAL A 98 13.10 29.65 -36.52
CA VAL A 98 12.78 30.52 -37.66
C VAL A 98 13.42 31.84 -37.28
N LEU A 99 14.66 32.00 -37.75
CA LEU A 99 15.29 33.30 -37.89
C LEU A 99 14.24 34.22 -38.49
N LYS A 100 13.68 35.12 -37.66
CA LYS A 100 12.95 36.27 -38.16
C LYS A 100 13.98 37.11 -38.89
N SER A 101 14.10 36.86 -40.18
CA SER A 101 14.90 37.59 -41.17
C SER A 101 14.55 39.07 -41.24
N ASP A 102 13.49 39.51 -40.55
CA ASP A 102 12.90 40.85 -40.68
C ASP A 102 13.50 41.89 -39.71
N MET A 103 14.49 41.54 -38.88
CA MET A 103 15.18 42.52 -38.00
C MET A 103 16.64 42.78 -38.37
N LEU A 104 17.11 42.31 -39.53
CA LEU A 104 18.48 42.57 -39.99
C LEU A 104 18.60 43.81 -40.90
N ASP A 105 17.49 44.39 -41.36
CA ASP A 105 17.51 45.55 -42.27
C ASP A 105 17.70 46.91 -41.57
N LYS A 106 17.80 46.95 -40.24
CA LYS A 106 17.90 48.21 -39.47
C LYS A 106 19.25 48.50 -38.81
N LEU A 107 20.30 47.77 -39.15
CA LEU A 107 21.65 48.01 -38.61
C LEU A 107 22.72 48.25 -39.69
N SER A 108 22.31 48.38 -40.95
CA SER A 108 23.15 48.72 -42.11
C SER A 108 23.46 50.22 -42.21
N SER A 109 23.49 50.94 -41.09
CA SER A 109 23.75 52.38 -41.07
C SER A 109 24.87 52.66 -40.08
N ASP A 110 26.05 52.92 -40.66
CA ASP A 110 27.20 53.62 -40.09
C ASP A 110 27.61 53.28 -38.65
N SER A 111 28.56 52.34 -38.52
CA SER A 111 29.75 52.52 -37.67
C SER A 111 30.62 51.26 -37.69
N ASP A 112 31.93 51.48 -37.89
CA ASP A 112 33.02 50.51 -37.76
C ASP A 112 33.14 50.02 -36.30
N ILE A 113 32.18 49.22 -35.85
CA ILE A 113 32.30 48.43 -34.63
C ILE A 113 32.51 46.99 -35.05
N ALA A 114 33.68 46.47 -34.70
CA ALA A 114 34.19 45.16 -35.07
C ALA A 114 33.10 44.08 -34.97
N GLU A 115 32.93 43.35 -36.06
CA GLU A 115 31.91 42.31 -36.26
C GLU A 115 31.90 41.24 -35.15
N GLU A 116 33.03 41.08 -34.47
CA GLU A 116 33.25 40.21 -33.31
C GLU A 116 32.50 40.71 -32.05
N VAL A 117 32.46 42.02 -31.81
CA VAL A 117 31.73 42.62 -30.67
C VAL A 117 30.22 42.46 -30.82
N LYS A 118 29.71 42.49 -32.07
CA LYS A 118 28.28 42.25 -32.36
C LYS A 118 27.88 40.78 -32.16
N LYS A 119 28.77 39.84 -32.53
CA LYS A 119 28.57 38.40 -32.29
C LYS A 119 28.60 38.08 -30.79
N ASP A 120 29.52 38.67 -30.04
CA ASP A 120 29.61 38.48 -28.59
C ASP A 120 28.39 39.06 -27.86
N ALA A 121 27.94 40.26 -28.25
CA ALA A 121 26.72 40.85 -27.70
C ALA A 121 25.48 39.99 -27.99
N PHE A 122 25.41 39.39 -29.18
CA PHE A 122 24.33 38.48 -29.56
C PHE A 122 24.37 37.15 -28.80
N LEU A 123 25.56 36.53 -28.66
CA LEU A 123 25.75 35.30 -27.90
C LEU A 123 25.43 35.51 -26.41
N HIS A 124 25.81 36.66 -25.84
CA HIS A 124 25.46 37.03 -24.48
C HIS A 124 23.94 37.13 -24.30
N LEU A 125 23.24 37.78 -25.23
CA LEU A 125 21.79 37.92 -25.17
C LEU A 125 21.07 36.56 -25.26
N ILE A 126 21.53 35.66 -26.14
CA ILE A 126 21.00 34.30 -26.22
C ILE A 126 21.22 33.56 -24.91
N LYS A 127 22.45 33.60 -24.38
CA LYS A 127 22.79 32.93 -23.12
C LYS A 127 21.91 33.43 -21.98
N GLU A 128 21.73 34.75 -21.88
CA GLU A 128 20.93 35.37 -20.82
C GLU A 128 19.43 35.07 -20.95
N THR A 129 18.92 34.99 -22.19
CA THR A 129 17.52 34.60 -22.46
C THR A 129 17.28 33.12 -22.11
N ILE A 130 18.24 32.24 -22.42
CA ILE A 130 18.18 30.83 -22.05
C ILE A 130 18.27 30.67 -20.53
N ASP A 131 19.22 31.33 -19.88
CA ASP A 131 19.43 31.25 -18.43
C ASP A 131 18.20 31.78 -17.66
N SER A 132 17.60 32.90 -18.10
CA SER A 132 16.38 33.43 -17.49
C SER A 132 15.17 32.50 -17.70
N SER A 133 15.04 31.88 -18.88
CA SER A 133 13.97 30.91 -19.16
C SER A 133 14.13 29.62 -18.32
N ILE A 134 15.35 29.13 -18.16
CA ILE A 134 15.63 27.95 -17.33
C ILE A 134 15.37 28.26 -15.86
N ARG A 135 15.84 29.40 -15.35
CA ARG A 135 15.61 29.80 -13.95
C ARG A 135 14.14 29.94 -13.62
N THR A 136 13.38 30.67 -14.44
CA THR A 136 11.93 30.83 -14.24
C THR A 136 11.18 29.50 -14.31
N SER A 137 11.57 28.60 -15.23
CA SER A 137 11.02 27.24 -15.27
C SER A 137 11.38 26.43 -14.03
N GLN A 138 12.62 26.50 -13.53
CA GLN A 138 13.06 25.79 -12.32
C GLN A 138 12.37 26.31 -11.06
N GLU A 139 12.15 27.62 -10.97
CA GLU A 139 11.43 28.24 -9.87
C GLU A 139 9.97 27.77 -9.84
N GLY A 140 9.29 27.74 -10.98
CA GLY A 140 7.92 27.22 -11.07
C GLY A 140 7.81 25.73 -10.72
N ILE A 141 8.82 24.92 -11.05
CA ILE A 141 8.87 23.51 -10.64
C ILE A 141 9.10 23.39 -9.13
N LYS A 142 10.02 24.19 -8.57
CA LYS A 142 10.32 24.18 -7.13
C LYS A 142 9.13 24.62 -6.29
N GLU A 143 8.37 25.61 -6.76
CA GLU A 143 7.16 26.09 -6.09
C GLU A 143 6.07 25.02 -6.09
N LYS A 144 5.76 24.42 -7.24
CA LYS A 144 4.81 23.30 -7.32
C LYS A 144 5.22 22.11 -6.47
N LEU A 145 6.50 21.73 -6.51
CA LEU A 145 7.03 20.63 -5.71
C LEU A 145 6.90 20.93 -4.21
N LYS A 146 7.18 22.18 -3.80
CA LYS A 146 7.03 22.60 -2.40
C LYS A 146 5.57 22.50 -1.95
N ASP A 147 4.64 22.97 -2.77
CA ASP A 147 3.21 22.93 -2.45
C ASP A 147 2.70 21.49 -2.35
N GLU A 148 3.11 20.62 -3.28
CA GLU A 148 2.72 19.21 -3.29
C GLU A 148 3.32 18.43 -2.11
N VAL A 149 4.61 18.63 -1.81
CA VAL A 149 5.25 18.04 -0.62
C VAL A 149 4.60 18.56 0.67
N MET A 150 4.20 19.83 0.72
CA MET A 150 3.52 20.41 1.88
C MET A 150 2.12 19.83 2.06
N ALA A 151 1.36 19.65 0.96
CA ALA A 151 0.05 19.01 0.99
C ALA A 151 0.14 17.55 1.45
N LEU A 152 1.04 16.75 0.85
CA LEU A 152 1.25 15.36 1.23
C LEU A 152 1.73 15.21 2.68
N SER A 153 2.64 16.08 3.11
CA SER A 153 3.11 16.12 4.51
C SER A 153 1.95 16.45 5.46
N TYR A 154 1.13 17.44 5.12
CA TYR A 154 -0.03 17.80 5.94
C TYR A 154 -1.00 16.64 6.08
N GLU A 155 -1.41 16.02 4.96
CA GLU A 155 -2.30 14.87 4.91
C GLU A 155 -1.75 13.69 5.74
N ALA A 156 -0.50 13.29 5.51
CA ALA A 156 0.14 12.22 6.26
C ALA A 156 0.21 12.52 7.77
N THR A 157 0.53 13.76 8.16
CA THR A 157 0.55 14.12 9.59
C THR A 157 -0.84 14.16 10.22
N THR A 158 -1.89 14.48 9.45
CA THR A 158 -3.27 14.46 9.96
C THR A 158 -3.80 13.04 10.11
N GLU A 159 -3.55 12.16 9.14
CA GLU A 159 -3.91 10.75 9.22
C GLU A 159 -3.22 10.08 10.40
N MET A 160 -1.90 10.24 10.52
CA MET A 160 -1.13 9.67 11.63
C MET A 160 -1.61 10.20 13.00
N LYS A 161 -2.00 11.48 13.10
CA LYS A 161 -2.58 12.02 14.33
C LYS A 161 -3.91 11.35 14.66
N GLN A 162 -4.77 11.14 13.67
CA GLN A 162 -6.07 10.51 13.87
C GLN A 162 -5.90 9.04 14.30
N GLU A 163 -5.07 8.27 13.60
CA GLU A 163 -4.76 6.88 13.97
C GLU A 163 -4.18 6.78 15.39
N MET A 164 -3.29 7.71 15.75
CA MET A 164 -2.69 7.71 17.09
C MET A 164 -3.71 8.06 18.18
N VAL A 165 -4.67 8.95 17.91
CA VAL A 165 -5.78 9.25 18.84
C VAL A 165 -6.66 8.02 19.03
N GLU A 166 -7.07 7.35 17.94
CA GLU A 166 -7.89 6.13 18.01
C GLU A 166 -7.17 5.00 18.76
N TYR A 167 -5.87 4.79 18.49
CA TYR A 167 -5.06 3.80 19.20
C TYR A 167 -4.95 4.10 20.70
N VAL A 168 -4.75 5.37 21.07
CA VAL A 168 -4.68 5.77 22.48
C VAL A 168 -6.03 5.56 23.16
N ASP A 169 -7.14 5.93 22.52
CA ASP A 169 -8.49 5.73 23.06
C ASP A 169 -8.82 4.25 23.25
N GLU A 170 -8.48 3.39 22.27
CA GLU A 170 -8.62 1.93 22.38
C GLU A 170 -7.82 1.40 23.58
N LYS A 171 -6.53 1.75 23.67
CA LYS A 171 -5.67 1.28 24.77
C LYS A 171 -6.11 1.79 26.13
N VAL A 172 -6.62 3.02 26.22
CA VAL A 172 -7.18 3.55 27.46
C VAL A 172 -8.45 2.81 27.85
N SER A 173 -9.32 2.48 26.88
CA SER A 173 -10.53 1.70 27.12
C SER A 173 -10.22 0.28 27.62
N ASP A 174 -9.24 -0.40 27.00
CA ASP A 174 -8.77 -1.71 27.42
C ASP A 174 -8.28 -1.69 28.88
N LEU A 175 -7.44 -0.70 29.21
CA LEU A 175 -6.92 -0.53 30.58
C LEU A 175 -8.05 -0.24 31.57
N GLN A 176 -9.03 0.58 31.20
CA GLN A 176 -10.20 0.85 32.04
C GLN A 176 -11.01 -0.44 32.30
N GLN A 177 -11.25 -1.24 31.26
CA GLN A 177 -11.94 -2.53 31.40
C GLN A 177 -11.16 -3.49 32.30
N GLN A 178 -9.84 -3.56 32.15
CA GLN A 178 -8.99 -4.39 32.99
C GLN A 178 -9.06 -3.96 34.46
N VAL A 179 -9.00 -2.65 34.74
CA VAL A 179 -9.14 -2.11 36.10
C VAL A 179 -10.52 -2.39 36.70
N ILE A 180 -11.59 -2.36 35.89
CA ILE A 180 -12.93 -2.72 36.35
C ILE A 180 -13.00 -4.21 36.66
N ALA A 181 -12.46 -5.07 35.79
CA ALA A 181 -12.45 -6.51 35.99
C ALA A 181 -11.72 -6.90 37.29
N THR A 182 -10.55 -6.33 37.55
CA THR A 182 -9.81 -6.61 38.80
C THR A 182 -10.56 -6.15 40.04
N ARG A 183 -11.24 -4.99 39.98
CA ARG A 183 -12.09 -4.54 41.10
C ARG A 183 -13.27 -5.48 41.35
N VAL A 184 -13.94 -5.93 40.28
CA VAL A 184 -15.05 -6.90 40.40
C VAL A 184 -14.55 -8.21 41.00
N ASP A 185 -13.39 -8.70 40.56
CA ASP A 185 -12.76 -9.90 41.10
C ASP A 185 -12.42 -9.72 42.60
N GLU A 186 -11.81 -8.59 42.99
CA GLU A 186 -11.54 -8.27 44.39
C GLU A 186 -12.81 -8.28 45.25
N GLU A 187 -13.90 -7.68 44.77
CA GLU A 187 -15.18 -7.70 45.48
C GLU A 187 -15.79 -9.10 45.57
N HIS A 188 -15.64 -9.91 44.51
CA HIS A 188 -16.10 -11.29 44.47
C HIS A 188 -15.37 -12.13 45.52
N TYR A 189 -14.03 -12.07 45.55
CA TYR A 189 -13.22 -12.79 46.55
C TYR A 189 -13.46 -12.27 47.97
N ARG A 190 -13.69 -10.96 48.17
CA ARG A 190 -14.05 -10.40 49.48
C ARG A 190 -15.34 -11.01 50.03
N LYS A 191 -16.39 -11.10 49.21
CA LYS A 191 -17.67 -11.72 49.59
C LYS A 191 -17.51 -13.22 49.85
N LEU A 192 -16.75 -13.92 49.01
CA LEU A 192 -16.47 -15.34 49.21
C LEU A 192 -15.79 -15.57 50.57
N ASP A 193 -14.77 -14.79 50.91
CA ASP A 193 -14.07 -14.89 52.20
C ASP A 193 -14.96 -14.56 53.41
N GLU A 194 -15.88 -13.60 53.29
CA GLU A 194 -16.90 -13.33 54.32
C GLU A 194 -17.79 -14.55 54.53
N THR A 195 -18.33 -15.13 53.45
CA THR A 195 -19.20 -16.31 53.54
C THR A 195 -18.48 -17.54 54.10
N ILE A 196 -17.21 -17.75 53.76
CA ILE A 196 -16.39 -18.84 54.31
C ILE A 196 -16.23 -18.65 55.83
N ARG A 197 -15.95 -17.42 56.29
CA ARG A 197 -15.81 -17.11 57.72
C ARG A 197 -17.13 -17.32 58.48
N GLU A 198 -18.26 -16.92 57.92
CA GLU A 198 -19.58 -17.17 58.51
C GLU A 198 -19.90 -18.66 58.59
N MET A 199 -19.66 -19.40 57.51
CA MET A 199 -19.82 -20.86 57.48
C MET A 199 -18.97 -21.57 58.53
N GLN A 200 -17.73 -21.13 58.74
CA GLN A 200 -16.86 -21.67 59.78
C GLN A 200 -17.38 -21.38 61.18
N ARG A 201 -17.88 -20.17 61.44
CA ARG A 201 -18.53 -19.81 62.73
C ARG A 201 -19.77 -20.65 62.98
N LEU A 202 -20.67 -20.75 62.01
CA LEU A 202 -21.88 -21.56 62.12
C LEU A 202 -21.56 -23.04 62.36
N LYS A 203 -20.57 -23.60 61.67
CA LYS A 203 -20.09 -24.98 61.92
C LYS A 203 -19.57 -25.15 63.34
N LYS A 204 -18.85 -24.16 63.87
CA LYS A 204 -18.35 -24.17 65.25
C LYS A 204 -19.49 -24.10 66.26
N GLU A 205 -20.44 -23.19 66.08
CA GLU A 205 -21.63 -23.05 66.93
C GLU A 205 -22.50 -24.33 66.92
N LEU A 206 -22.68 -24.95 65.75
CA LEU A 206 -23.39 -26.22 65.62
C LEU A 206 -22.65 -27.36 66.32
N ALA A 207 -21.32 -27.41 66.24
CA ALA A 207 -20.53 -28.40 66.97
C ALA A 207 -20.66 -28.22 68.49
N GLU A 208 -20.59 -26.98 68.98
CA GLU A 208 -20.77 -26.64 70.39
C GLU A 208 -22.20 -26.96 70.90
N LEU A 209 -23.23 -26.75 70.08
CA LEU A 209 -24.61 -27.15 70.39
C LEU A 209 -24.78 -28.67 70.42
N ASN A 210 -24.16 -29.38 69.47
CA ASN A 210 -24.19 -30.84 69.40
C ASN A 210 -23.44 -31.49 70.58
N GLU A 211 -22.36 -30.88 71.07
CA GLU A 211 -21.66 -31.31 72.29
C GLU A 211 -22.50 -31.09 73.56
N LYS A 212 -23.37 -30.06 73.59
CA LYS A 212 -24.30 -29.79 74.69
C LYS A 212 -25.53 -30.69 74.69
N THR A 213 -25.85 -31.36 73.58
CA THR A 213 -26.94 -32.34 73.53
C THR A 213 -26.47 -33.74 73.97
N PRO A 214 -27.15 -34.41 74.91
CA PRO A 214 -26.74 -35.72 75.39
C PRO A 214 -26.78 -36.77 74.26
N LYS A 215 -25.69 -37.55 74.13
CA LYS A 215 -25.43 -38.58 73.09
C LYS A 215 -26.34 -39.81 73.13
N ASN A 216 -27.63 -39.65 73.42
CA ASN A 216 -28.59 -40.75 73.51
C ASN A 216 -29.86 -40.49 72.71
N LYS A 217 -29.72 -40.32 71.39
CA LYS A 217 -30.83 -40.54 70.45
C LYS A 217 -30.27 -41.32 69.26
N LYS A 218 -30.88 -42.48 68.99
CA LYS A 218 -30.53 -43.36 67.86
C LYS A 218 -30.53 -42.52 66.57
N SER A 219 -29.51 -42.71 65.74
CA SER A 219 -29.33 -41.98 64.48
C SER A 219 -30.56 -42.16 63.59
N MET A 220 -31.20 -41.07 63.18
CA MET A 220 -32.32 -41.11 62.24
C MET A 220 -31.94 -41.77 60.90
N TRP A 221 -30.66 -41.75 60.54
CA TRP A 221 -30.15 -42.41 59.34
C TRP A 221 -30.20 -43.94 59.40
N ASP A 222 -30.09 -44.53 60.59
CA ASP A 222 -30.17 -45.99 60.78
C ASP A 222 -31.61 -46.52 60.60
N SER A 223 -32.63 -45.65 60.70
CA SER A 223 -34.03 -46.01 60.43
C SER A 223 -34.40 -45.86 58.95
N ILE A 224 -33.64 -45.07 58.17
CA ILE A 224 -33.94 -44.78 56.76
C ILE A 224 -33.17 -45.75 55.84
N PHE A 225 -32.01 -46.25 56.27
CA PHE A 225 -31.22 -47.23 55.51
C PHE A 225 -30.87 -48.46 56.36
N PRO A 226 -31.76 -49.45 56.49
CA PRO A 226 -31.41 -50.71 57.16
C PRO A 226 -30.33 -51.43 56.35
N LYS A 227 -29.14 -51.62 56.94
CA LYS A 227 -28.09 -52.46 56.37
C LYS A 227 -28.61 -53.89 56.23
N LYS A 228 -28.69 -54.39 54.99
CA LYS A 228 -28.99 -55.80 54.71
C LYS A 228 -27.89 -56.68 55.32
N SER A 229 -28.30 -57.62 56.17
CA SER A 229 -27.45 -58.71 56.63
C SER A 229 -27.16 -59.65 55.46
N THR A 230 -25.88 -59.90 55.18
CA THR A 230 -25.46 -60.98 54.30
C THR A 230 -25.57 -62.31 55.06
N PRO A 231 -26.10 -63.39 54.46
CA PRO A 231 -26.18 -64.68 55.14
C PRO A 231 -24.81 -65.35 55.17
N LYS A 232 -24.52 -66.02 56.30
CA LYS A 232 -23.43 -66.99 56.45
C LYS A 232 -23.49 -68.03 55.34
N LYS A 233 -22.37 -68.30 54.69
CA LYS A 233 -22.10 -69.60 54.07
C LYS A 233 -21.11 -70.34 54.96
N GLU A 234 -21.58 -71.44 55.51
CA GLU A 234 -20.79 -72.51 56.09
C GLU A 234 -20.08 -73.31 54.99
N GLU A 235 -18.91 -73.82 55.38
CA GLU A 235 -18.24 -75.06 54.95
C GLU A 235 -17.74 -75.21 53.50
N GLU A 236 -16.41 -75.35 53.38
CA GLU A 236 -15.65 -76.58 53.02
C GLU A 236 -14.29 -76.16 52.39
N ASN A 237 -13.18 -76.28 53.12
CA ASN A 237 -12.22 -77.41 53.14
C ASN A 237 -11.29 -77.55 51.90
N SER A 238 -10.06 -78.00 52.19
CA SER A 238 -8.92 -78.40 51.31
C SER A 238 -7.88 -77.29 50.98
N VAL A 239 -6.72 -77.23 51.65
CA VAL A 239 -5.52 -78.11 51.62
C VAL A 239 -4.55 -77.77 50.47
N SER A 240 -3.38 -77.25 50.87
CA SER A 240 -2.02 -77.42 50.34
C SER A 240 -1.80 -77.63 48.83
N LEU A 241 -1.11 -76.70 48.15
CA LEU A 241 0.36 -76.64 48.04
C LEU A 241 0.80 -75.28 47.45
#